data_AF-A0A4R8K0M8-F1
#
_entry.id   AF-A0A4R8K0M8-F1
#
_cell.length_a   1.000
_cell.length_b   1.000
_cell.length_c   1.000
_cell.angle_alpha   90.00
_cell.angle_beta   90.00
_cell.angle_gamma   90.00
#
_symmetry.space_group_name_H-M   'P 1'
#
loop_
_entity.id
_entity.type
_entity.pdbx_description
1 polymer ?
#
loop_
_entity_poly.entity_id
_entity_poly.type
_entity_poly.pdbx_seq_one_letter_code
_entity_poly.pdbx_strand_id
1 'polypeptide(L)' 'MANNSLFINESALGKFTVEPAHSSMPLHTANTQADAITWAKRNHPDKPLHVARVRHLNDKNKPDHWRKV' A
#
# COMPACT_ATOMS: atom_id res chain seq x y z
N MET A 1 -16.20 -12.99 -2.78
CA MET A 1 -14.76 -13.24 -2.60
C MET A 1 -14.20 -12.07 -1.80
N ALA A 2 -13.66 -12.30 -0.60
CA ALA A 2 -13.05 -11.22 0.17
C ALA A 2 -11.86 -10.67 -0.63
N ASN A 3 -11.85 -9.36 -0.89
CA ASN A 3 -10.74 -8.72 -1.60
C ASN A 3 -9.50 -8.83 -0.70
N ASN A 4 -8.59 -9.76 -1.02
CA ASN A 4 -7.41 -10.06 -0.21
C ASN A 4 -6.16 -9.31 -0.73
N SER A 5 -6.37 -8.26 -1.53
CA SER A 5 -5.30 -7.40 -2.03
C SER A 5 -4.62 -6.61 -0.93
N LEU A 6 -3.34 -6.30 -1.15
CA LEU A 6 -2.55 -5.38 -0.34
C LEU A 6 -2.40 -4.05 -1.07
N PHE A 7 -2.44 -2.97 -0.30
CA PHE A 7 -2.30 -1.61 -0.78
C PHE A 7 -1.12 -0.96 -0.09
N ILE A 8 -0.24 -0.33 -0.88
CA ILE A 8 0.84 0.50 -0.38
C ILE A 8 0.46 1.96 -0.57
N ASN A 9 0.42 2.70 0.53
CA ASN A 9 0.08 4.12 0.56
C ASN A 9 1.21 4.92 1.20
N GLU A 10 1.42 6.16 0.73
CA GLU A 10 2.29 7.11 1.40
C GLU A 10 1.49 7.89 2.46
N SER A 11 2.03 8.02 3.66
CA SER A 11 1.47 8.82 4.75
C SER A 11 1.92 10.28 4.62
N ALA A 12 1.20 11.19 5.28
CA ALA A 12 1.56 12.60 5.34
C ALA A 12 2.97 12.87 5.94
N LEU A 13 3.59 11.87 6.58
CA LEU A 13 4.93 11.94 7.16
C LEU A 13 6.01 11.34 6.23
N GLY A 14 5.69 11.04 4.97
CA GLY A 14 6.61 10.43 4.00
C GLY A 14 6.98 8.98 4.34
N LYS A 15 6.10 8.26 5.04
CA LYS A 15 6.26 6.82 5.32
C LYS A 15 5.34 6.01 4.42
N PHE A 16 5.69 4.77 4.14
CA PHE A 16 4.89 3.88 3.30
C PHE A 16 4.23 2.80 4.16
N THR A 17 2.91 2.72 4.16
CA THR A 17 2.16 1.69 4.87
C THR A 17 1.68 0.60 3.92
N VAL A 18 1.72 -0.65 4.39
CA VAL A 18 1.11 -1.81 3.71
C VAL A 18 -0.18 -2.16 4.45
N GLU A 19 -1.32 -2.05 3.77
CA GLU A 19 -2.65 -2.23 4.38
C GLU A 19 -3.48 -3.24 3.56
N PRO A 20 -4.32 -4.08 4.21
CA PRO A 20 -5.31 -4.88 3.50
C PRO A 20 -6.38 -4.01 2.84
N ALA A 21 -7.04 -4.55 1.81
CA ALA A 21 -8.22 -3.92 1.24
C ALA A 21 -9.24 -3.54 2.33
N HIS A 22 -9.78 -2.32 2.26
CA HIS A 22 -10.82 -1.81 3.16
C HIS A 22 -10.43 -1.76 4.65
N SER A 23 -9.14 -1.82 4.99
CA SER A 23 -8.62 -1.63 6.34
C SER A 23 -7.81 -0.35 6.42
N SER A 24 -7.92 0.35 7.55
CA SER A 24 -7.08 1.50 7.90
C SER A 24 -5.97 1.13 8.89
N MET A 25 -5.85 -0.16 9.25
CA MET A 25 -4.78 -0.67 10.11
C MET A 25 -3.63 -1.21 9.27
N PRO A 26 -2.45 -0.55 9.30
CA PRO A 26 -1.30 -1.02 8.57
C PRO A 26 -0.72 -2.30 9.18
N LEU A 27 -0.42 -3.27 8.31
CA LEU A 27 0.33 -4.48 8.67
C LEU A 27 1.82 -4.17 8.83
N HIS A 28 2.31 -3.18 8.08
CA HIS A 28 3.71 -2.76 8.11
C HIS A 28 3.86 -1.29 7.71
N THR A 29 4.89 -0.64 8.24
CA THR A 29 5.28 0.72 7.89
C THR A 29 6.77 0.72 7.53
N ALA A 30 7.10 1.30 6.39
CA ALA A 30 8.46 1.39 5.88
C ALA A 30 8.85 2.84 5.56
N ASN A 31 10.16 3.09 5.45
CA ASN A 31 10.68 4.41 5.09
C ASN A 31 10.65 4.67 3.59
N THR A 32 10.64 3.62 2.77
CA THR A 32 10.62 3.74 1.31
C THR A 32 9.54 2.84 0.73
N GLN A 33 9.04 3.22 -0.45
CA GLN A 33 8.09 2.39 -1.20
C GLN A 33 8.70 1.03 -1.58
N ALA A 34 10.00 1.01 -1.88
CA ALA A 34 10.71 -0.22 -2.25
C ALA A 34 10.77 -1.22 -1.08
N ASP A 35 11.00 -0.73 0.14
CA ASP A 35 10.99 -1.56 1.35
C ASP A 35 9.59 -2.12 1.62
N ALA A 36 8.55 -1.29 1.48
CA ALA A 36 7.16 -1.74 1.62
C ALA A 36 6.79 -2.82 0.59
N ILE A 37 7.19 -2.65 -0.68
CA ILE A 37 6.99 -3.65 -1.74
C ILE A 37 7.74 -4.94 -1.41
N THR A 38 9.00 -4.82 -0.99
CA THR A 38 9.85 -5.96 -0.64
C THR A 38 9.26 -6.75 0.52
N TRP A 39 8.81 -6.04 1.57
CA TRP A 39 8.14 -6.65 2.71
C TRP A 39 6.85 -7.36 2.29
N ALA A 40 6.01 -6.72 1.47
CA ALA A 40 4.75 -7.30 1.01
C ALA A 40 4.98 -8.57 0.18
N LYS A 41 5.92 -8.55 -0.78
CA LYS A 41 6.25 -9.73 -1.59
C LYS A 41 6.85 -10.87 -0.79
N ARG A 42 7.60 -10.58 0.28
CA ARG A 42 8.19 -11.61 1.17
C ARG A 42 7.17 -12.25 2.10
N ASN A 43 6.27 -11.46 2.70
CA ASN A 43 5.34 -11.95 3.72
C ASN A 43 3.98 -12.39 3.12
N HIS A 44 3.64 -11.88 1.95
CA HIS A 44 2.37 -12.14 1.28
C HIS A 44 2.58 -12.38 -0.23
N PRO A 45 3.33 -13.43 -0.61
CA PRO A 45 3.68 -13.68 -2.01
C PRO A 45 2.47 -13.92 -2.91
N ASP A 46 1.38 -14.47 -2.36
CA ASP A 46 0.19 -14.84 -3.13
C ASP A 46 -0.86 -13.72 -3.23
N LYS A 47 -0.63 -12.56 -2.58
CA LYS A 47 -1.58 -11.46 -2.56
C LYS A 47 -1.30 -10.45 -3.68
N PRO A 48 -2.32 -10.04 -4.45
CA PRO A 48 -2.16 -8.94 -5.39
C PRO A 48 -1.72 -7.66 -4.67
N LEU A 49 -0.68 -7.00 -5.19
CA LEU A 49 -0.11 -5.79 -4.61
C LEU A 49 -0.44 -4.58 -5.48
N HIS A 50 -1.04 -3.56 -4.86
CA HIS A 50 -1.37 -2.29 -5.48
C HIS A 50 -0.57 -1.19 -4.79
N VAL A 51 0.11 -0.36 -5.57
CA VAL A 51 0.86 0.77 -5.04
C VAL A 51 0.17 2.05 -5.48
N ALA A 52 -0.19 2.90 -4.52
CA ALA A 52 -0.78 4.20 -4.79
C ALA A 52 0.27 5.10 -5.43
N ARG A 53 -0.02 5.68 -6.60
CA ARG A 53 0.77 6.79 -7.15
C ARG A 53 0.18 8.09 -6.63
N VAL A 54 0.51 8.46 -5.40
CA VAL A 54 0.03 9.71 -4.81
C VAL A 54 0.96 10.84 -5.23
N ARG A 55 0.51 11.73 -6.14
CA ARG A 55 1.06 13.09 -6.23
C ARG A 55 0.16 13.97 -5.36
N HIS A 56 0.43 14.00 -4.06
CA HIS A 56 -0.20 14.89 -3.08
C HIS A 56 -1.74 14.90 -3.04
N LEU A 57 -2.38 13.75 -2.79
CA LEU A 57 -3.82 13.72 -2.46
C LEU A 57 -4.02 13.69 -0.95
N ASN A 58 -4.84 14.63 -0.45
CA ASN A 58 -5.29 14.70 0.94
C ASN A 58 -6.19 13.51 1.36
N ASP A 59 -6.65 12.67 0.41
CA ASP A 59 -7.55 11.54 0.69
C ASP A 59 -6.94 10.20 0.22
N LYS A 60 -6.54 9.38 1.20
CA LYS A 60 -5.94 8.05 0.99
C LYS A 60 -6.90 7.01 0.40
N ASN A 61 -8.21 7.26 0.43
CA ASN A 61 -9.20 6.34 -0.12
C ASN A 61 -9.41 6.52 -1.63
N LYS A 62 -8.84 7.57 -2.23
CA LYS A 62 -8.99 7.92 -3.64
C LYS A 62 -7.65 8.34 -4.27
N PRO A 63 -6.66 7.46 -4.40
CA PRO A 63 -5.45 7.81 -5.14
C PRO A 63 -5.76 7.98 -6.63
N ASP A 64 -5.14 8.97 -7.26
CA ASP A 64 -5.35 9.30 -8.69
C ASP A 64 -5.19 8.06 -9.57
N HIS A 65 -4.11 7.29 -9.37
CA HIS A 65 -3.87 6.06 -10.13
C HIS A 65 -3.23 4.96 -9.26
N TRP A 66 -3.75 3.74 -9.37
CA TRP A 66 -3.14 2.53 -8.82
C TRP A 66 -2.19 1.87 -9.83
N ARG A 67 -0.98 1.51 -9.41
CA ARG A 67 -0.08 0.65 -10.20
C ARG A 67 -0.12 -0.77 -9.65
N LYS A 68 -0.37 -1.76 -10.52
CA LYS A 68 -0.20 -3.19 -10.23
C LYS A 68 1.30 -3.54 -10.30
N VAL A 69 1.81 -4.29 -9.32
CA VAL A 69 3.25 -4.60 -9.14
C VAL A 69 3.50 -6.07 -8.88
#